data_AF-A0A6M2A7W6-F1
#
_entry.id   AF-A0A6M2A7W6-F1
#
_cell.length_a   1.000
_cell.length_b   1.000
_cell.length_c   1.000
_cell.angle_alpha   90.00
_cell.angle_beta   90.00
_cell.angle_gamma   90.00
#
_symmetry.space_group_name_H-M   'P 1'
#
loop_
_entity.id
_entity.type
_entity.pdbx_description
1 polymer ?
#
loop_
_entity_poly.entity_id
_entity_poly.type
_entity_poly.pdbx_seq_one_letter_code
_entity_poly.pdbx_strand_id
1 'polypeptide(L)'
;MKDAEKDTIRLNFEFPRKEYPYLKMLCAQKGMSFKKVATEALMKMIEDYEEEVLAQKAQERLEEMKEEDRISWEEATRLAGWDDEEVQD
;
A
#
# COMPACT_ATOMS: atom_id res chain seq x y z
N MET A 1 23.66 27.91 1.52
CA MET A 1 22.89 26.78 0.95
C MET A 1 22.27 26.07 2.12
N LYS A 2 20.93 26.08 2.25
CA LYS A 2 20.25 25.30 3.29
C LYS A 2 20.40 23.83 2.90
N ASP A 3 20.92 23.02 3.80
CA ASP A 3 21.00 21.58 3.60
C ASP A 3 19.60 21.05 3.32
N ALA A 4 19.42 20.39 2.17
CA ALA A 4 18.19 19.69 1.86
C ALA A 4 18.01 18.60 2.93
N GLU A 5 16.99 18.77 3.76
CA GLU A 5 16.63 17.81 4.80
C GLU A 5 16.35 16.47 4.11
N LYS A 6 17.19 15.47 4.39
CA LYS A 6 17.01 14.14 3.78
C LYS A 6 15.78 13.50 4.42
N ASP A 7 14.72 13.38 3.64
CA ASP A 7 13.48 12.68 4.00
C ASP A 7 13.67 11.15 4.02
N THR A 8 14.60 10.68 4.86
CA THR A 8 14.90 9.26 5.02
C THR A 8 15.29 8.95 6.45
N ILE A 9 14.72 7.89 7.02
CA ILE A 9 15.08 7.37 8.34
C ILE A 9 15.99 6.15 8.17
N ARG A 10 16.97 6.00 9.07
CA ARG A 10 17.81 4.80 9.13
C ARG A 10 17.17 3.73 10.01
N LEU A 11 16.93 2.57 9.43
CA LEU A 11 16.50 1.37 10.15
C LEU A 11 17.70 0.48 10.45
N ASN A 12 17.76 -0.06 11.67
CA ASN A 12 18.74 -1.07 12.08
C ASN A 12 17.98 -2.31 12.53
N PHE A 13 18.41 -3.48 12.05
CA PHE A 13 17.83 -4.76 12.44
C PHE A 13 18.95 -5.79 12.61
N GLU A 14 18.71 -6.74 13.51
CA GLU A 14 19.57 -7.91 13.67
C GLU A 14 19.15 -8.96 12.64
N PHE A 15 20.13 -9.55 11.95
CA PHE A 15 19.88 -10.59 10.96
C PHE A 15 20.69 -11.84 11.30
N PRO A 16 20.10 -13.05 11.14
CA PRO A 16 20.80 -14.30 11.38
C PRO A 16 22.13 -14.41 10.61
N ARG A 17 23.23 -14.62 11.35
CA ARG A 17 24.60 -14.52 10.81
C ARG A 17 24.90 -15.58 9.75
N LYS A 18 24.27 -16.76 9.81
CA LYS A 18 24.52 -17.86 8.87
C LYS A 18 23.83 -17.61 7.53
N GLU A 19 22.74 -16.87 7.55
CA GLU A 19 21.81 -16.63 6.44
C GLU A 19 22.22 -15.37 5.65
N TYR A 20 22.81 -14.39 6.33
CA TYR A 20 23.26 -13.13 5.75
C TYR A 20 24.18 -13.29 4.51
N PRO A 21 25.18 -14.20 4.49
CA PRO A 21 26.03 -14.40 3.32
C PRO A 21 25.26 -14.91 2.10
N TYR A 22 24.31 -15.84 2.30
CA TYR A 22 23.49 -16.37 1.21
C TYR A 22 22.61 -15.29 0.60
N LEU A 23 22.00 -14.45 1.46
CA LEU A 23 21.19 -13.33 0.99
C LEU A 23 22.03 -12.32 0.20
N LYS A 24 23.24 -11.99 0.67
CA LYS A 24 24.17 -11.15 -0.09
C LYS A 24 24.56 -11.75 -1.43
N MET A 25 24.82 -13.05 -1.49
CA MET A 25 25.13 -13.75 -2.73
C MET A 25 23.96 -13.67 -3.72
N LEU A 26 22.73 -13.88 -3.26
CA LEU A 26 21.53 -13.76 -4.09
C LEU A 26 21.34 -12.34 -4.62
N CYS A 27 21.54 -11.32 -3.78
CA CYS A 27 21.52 -9.92 -4.21
C CYS A 27 22.54 -9.65 -5.31
N ALA A 28 23.77 -10.17 -5.16
CA ALA A 28 24.83 -10.03 -6.16
C ALA A 28 24.48 -10.74 -7.48
N GLN A 29 23.92 -11.95 -7.43
CA GLN A 29 23.46 -12.68 -8.62
C GLN A 29 22.37 -11.94 -9.38
N LYS A 30 21.47 -11.26 -8.67
CA LYS A 30 20.40 -10.44 -9.27
C LYS A 30 20.85 -9.04 -9.68
N GLY A 31 22.11 -8.66 -9.45
CA GLY A 31 22.60 -7.31 -9.72
C GLY A 31 21.94 -6.22 -8.87
N MET A 32 21.42 -6.58 -7.69
CA MET A 32 20.71 -5.68 -6.80
C MET A 32 21.48 -5.46 -5.50
N SER A 33 21.33 -4.28 -4.90
CA SER A 33 21.86 -4.05 -3.56
C SER A 33 20.96 -4.69 -2.51
N PHE A 34 21.54 -5.18 -1.43
CA PHE A 34 20.80 -5.67 -0.26
C PHE A 34 19.82 -4.61 0.28
N LYS A 35 20.26 -3.34 0.31
CA LYS A 35 19.42 -2.22 0.73
C LYS A 35 18.15 -2.13 -0.13
N LYS A 36 18.29 -2.21 -1.45
CA LYS A 36 17.15 -2.14 -2.38
C LYS A 36 16.16 -3.28 -2.13
N VAL A 37 16.66 -4.52 -2.02
CA VAL A 37 15.81 -5.70 -1.74
C VAL A 37 15.08 -5.55 -0.41
N ALA A 38 15.78 -5.15 0.65
CA ALA A 38 15.17 -4.98 1.97
C ALA A 38 14.13 -3.85 1.98
N THR A 39 14.41 -2.72 1.31
CA THR A 39 13.46 -1.62 1.19
C THR A 39 12.20 -2.03 0.42
N GLU A 40 12.36 -2.69 -0.74
CA GLU A 40 11.21 -3.15 -1.54
C GLU A 40 10.36 -4.17 -0.77
N ALA A 41 11.00 -5.11 -0.06
CA ALA A 41 10.29 -6.08 0.77
C ALA A 41 9.52 -5.42 1.93
N LEU A 42 10.12 -4.45 2.61
CA LEU A 42 9.46 -3.71 3.70
C LEU A 42 8.29 -2.87 3.20
N MET A 43 8.42 -2.18 2.07
CA MET A 43 7.33 -1.41 1.47
C MET A 43 6.17 -2.31 1.09
N LYS A 44 6.45 -3.45 0.43
CA LYS A 44 5.42 -4.42 0.08
C LYS A 44 4.69 -4.96 1.31
N MET A 45 5.39 -5.24 2.40
CA MET A 45 4.74 -5.68 3.65
C MET A 45 3.82 -4.61 4.24
N ILE A 46 4.15 -3.33 4.10
CA ILE A 46 3.29 -2.24 4.57
C ILE A 46 2.02 -2.18 3.69
N GLU A 47 2.19 -2.22 2.38
CA GLU A 47 1.08 -2.22 1.41
C GLU A 47 0.14 -3.40 1.65
N ASP A 48 0.69 -4.61 1.78
CA ASP A 48 -0.09 -5.83 2.02
C ASP A 48 -0.89 -5.71 3.36
N TYR A 49 -0.29 -5.13 4.40
CA TYR A 49 -0.99 -4.89 5.68
C TYR A 49 -2.10 -3.83 5.56
N GLU A 50 -1.85 -2.75 4.82
CA GLU A 50 -2.87 -1.72 4.57
C GLU A 50 -4.07 -2.28 3.80
N GLU A 51 -3.82 -3.11 2.79
CA GLU A 51 -4.84 -3.84 2.04
C GLU A 51 -5.68 -4.74 2.95
N GLU A 52 -5.03 -5.52 3.83
CA GLU A 52 -5.73 -6.39 4.79
C GLU A 52 -6.65 -5.58 5.73
N VAL A 53 -6.15 -4.47 6.26
CA VAL A 53 -6.95 -3.59 7.15
C VAL A 53 -8.12 -2.96 6.40
N LEU A 54 -7.93 -2.53 5.15
CA LEU A 54 -9.01 -1.98 4.32
C LEU A 54 -10.06 -3.04 3.99
N ALA A 55 -9.63 -4.25 3.67
CA ALA A 55 -10.53 -5.37 3.42
C ALA A 55 -11.37 -5.71 4.65
N GLN A 56 -10.76 -5.75 5.84
CA GLN A 56 -11.48 -5.95 7.10
C GLN A 56 -12.52 -4.86 7.35
N LYS A 57 -12.15 -3.58 7.21
CA LYS A 57 -13.08 -2.46 7.37
C LYS A 57 -14.23 -2.49 6.36
N ALA A 58 -13.95 -2.90 5.12
CA ALA A 58 -14.99 -3.04 4.09
C ALA A 58 -15.96 -4.18 4.45
N GLN A 59 -15.45 -5.29 4.98
CA GLN A 59 -16.27 -6.39 5.45
C GLN A 59 -17.14 -5.98 6.65
N GLU A 60 -16.57 -5.33 7.66
CA GLU A 60 -17.31 -4.82 8.82
C GLU A 60 -18.46 -3.90 8.37
N ARG A 61 -18.19 -2.96 7.45
CA ARG A 61 -19.23 -2.07 6.90
C ARG A 61 -20.33 -2.83 6.17
N LEU A 62 -20.00 -3.89 5.42
CA LEU A 62 -21.01 -4.71 4.75
C LEU A 62 -21.89 -5.46 5.75
N GLU A 63 -21.30 -5.97 6.83
CA GLU A 63 -22.03 -6.67 7.90
C GLU A 63 -22.93 -5.72 8.70
N GLU A 64 -22.50 -4.47 8.91
CA GLU A 64 -23.25 -3.44 9.63
C GLU A 64 -24.27 -2.68 8.75
N MET A 65 -24.24 -2.89 7.42
CA MET A 65 -25.07 -2.15 6.47
C MET A 65 -26.55 -2.48 6.65
N LYS A 66 -27.35 -1.47 7.00
CA LYS A 66 -28.81 -1.61 7.11
C LYS A 66 -29.47 -1.40 5.75
N GLU A 67 -30.71 -1.86 5.63
CA GLU A 67 -31.49 -1.64 4.41
C GLU A 67 -31.75 -0.15 4.16
N GLU A 68 -31.79 0.66 5.22
CA GLU A 68 -31.91 2.13 5.22
C GLU A 68 -30.65 2.84 4.67
N ASP A 69 -29.48 2.18 4.72
CA ASP A 69 -28.22 2.72 4.20
C ASP A 69 -28.06 2.51 2.68
N ARG A 70 -29.01 1.79 2.07
CA ARG A 70 -29.00 1.53 0.62
C ARG A 70 -29.53 2.74 -0.13
N ILE A 71 -28.74 3.21 -1.08
CA ILE A 71 -29.16 4.21 -2.07
C ILE A 71 -29.49 3.51 -3.39
N SER A 72 -30.30 4.16 -4.24
CA SER A 72 -30.53 3.64 -5.60
C SER A 72 -29.25 3.75 -6.42
N TRP A 73 -29.17 2.96 -7.49
CA TRP A 73 -28.05 3.03 -8.42
C TRP A 73 -27.88 4.44 -9.02
N GLU A 74 -28.98 5.11 -9.37
CA GLU A 74 -28.90 6.48 -9.93
C GLU A 74 -28.33 7.48 -8.92
N GLU A 75 -28.71 7.36 -7.65
CA GLU A 75 -28.20 8.22 -6.58
C GLU A 75 -26.71 7.93 -6.30
N ALA A 76 -26.29 6.67 -6.38
CA ALA A 76 -24.89 6.28 -6.23
C ALA A 76 -24.01 6.83 -7.37
N THR A 77 -24.49 6.77 -8.63
CA THR A 77 -23.76 7.30 -9.79
C THR A 77 -23.64 8.82 -9.72
N ARG A 78 -24.69 9.51 -9.29
CA ARG A 78 -24.67 10.96 -9.02
C ARG A 78 -23.69 11.31 -7.88
N LEU A 79 -23.76 10.54 -6.79
CA LEU A 79 -22.79 10.43 -5.68
C LEU A 79 -21.32 10.49 -6.11
N ALA A 80 -20.99 9.55 -6.99
CA ALA A 80 -19.63 9.28 -7.43
C ALA A 80 -19.13 10.23 -8.52
N GLY A 81 -19.99 11.13 -9.04
CA GLY A 81 -19.68 11.95 -10.21
C GLY A 81 -19.50 11.09 -11.48
N TRP A 82 -20.27 10.00 -11.58
CA TRP A 82 -20.30 9.09 -12.74
C TRP A 82 -21.54 9.29 -13.61
N ASP A 83 -22.38 10.30 -13.30
CA ASP A 83 -23.30 10.78 -14.32
C ASP A 83 -22.50 11.59 -15.35
N ASP A 84 -22.63 11.20 -16.62
CA ASP A 84 -22.04 11.91 -17.74
C ASP A 84 -22.96 13.08 -18.15
N GLU A 85 -23.33 13.99 -17.23
CA GLU A 85 -23.93 15.29 -17.60
C GLU A 85 -22.85 16.39 -17.74
N GLU A 86 -21.85 16.14 -18.61
CA GLU A 86 -21.11 17.20 -19.30
C GLU A 86 -21.03 16.91 -20.81
N VAL A 87 -22.15 16.87 -21.54
CA VAL A 87 -22.17 17.24 -22.97
C VAL A 87 -23.55 17.81 -23.39
N GLN A 88 -23.53 19.02 -23.98
CA GLN A 88 -24.59 19.86 -24.62
C GLN A 88 -25.16 20.95 -23.68
N ASP A 89 -24.89 22.25 -23.85
CA ASP A 89 -24.47 23.10 -24.99
C ASP A 89 -23.32 24.07 -24.65
#